data_AF-A0A1L7LGH9-F1
#
_entry.id   AF-A0A1L7LGH9-F1
#
_cell.length_a   1.000
_cell.length_b   1.000
_cell.length_c   1.000
_cell.angle_alpha   90.00
_cell.angle_beta   90.00
_cell.angle_gamma   90.00
#
_symmetry.space_group_name_H-M   'P 1'
#
loop_
_entity.id
_entity.type
_entity.pdbx_description
1 polymer ?
#
loop_
_entity_poly.entity_id
_entity_poly.type
_entity_poly.pdbx_seq_one_letter_code
_entity_poly.pdbx_strand_id
1 'polypeptide(L)'
;MSIKEDIGLRIRTEREKKGMSREVLCLDGDELTVRQLLRIENGESLPSLEKLEYIAQRLETSLSNLLAEDNIDIPDEYYELKNRLIKFPTYGDEKRIEQKLQMIEDIYDRYFPILPEEELLTLDIIENIMNFAKHEKGPKIEEIFEDVFDQAQKRKILV
;
A
#
# COMPACT_ATOMS: atom_id res chain seq x y z
N MET A 1 11.21 -7.72 -15.31
CA MET A 1 10.02 -7.02 -14.80
C MET A 1 10.10 -7.07 -13.29
N SER A 2 9.57 -6.06 -12.62
CA SER A 2 9.42 -6.09 -11.16
C SER A 2 8.21 -6.95 -10.78
N ILE A 3 8.19 -7.43 -9.53
CA ILE A 3 7.05 -8.18 -9.00
C ILE A 3 5.71 -7.44 -9.17
N LYS A 4 5.74 -6.10 -9.05
CA LYS A 4 4.56 -5.23 -9.22
C LYS A 4 4.06 -5.27 -10.68
N GLU A 5 4.98 -5.17 -11.64
CA GLU A 5 4.66 -5.24 -13.07
C GLU A 5 4.10 -6.61 -13.45
N ASP A 6 4.69 -7.68 -12.94
CA ASP A 6 4.30 -9.05 -13.28
C ASP A 6 2.91 -9.42 -12.72
N ILE A 7 2.61 -9.06 -11.46
CA ILE A 7 1.29 -9.23 -10.86
C ILE A 7 0.26 -8.33 -11.56
N GLY A 8 0.61 -7.06 -11.79
CA GLY A 8 -0.26 -6.08 -12.47
C GLY A 8 -0.68 -6.54 -13.86
N LEU A 9 0.28 -7.02 -14.65
CA LEU A 9 0.03 -7.53 -16.01
C LEU A 9 -0.88 -8.76 -16.00
N ARG A 10 -0.70 -9.68 -15.05
CA ARG A 10 -1.56 -10.86 -14.92
C ARG A 10 -3.00 -10.49 -14.58
N ILE A 11 -3.19 -9.62 -13.58
CA ILE A 11 -4.52 -9.14 -13.18
C ILE A 11 -5.22 -8.49 -14.36
N ARG A 12 -4.52 -7.59 -15.07
CA ARG A 12 -5.05 -6.91 -16.26
C ARG A 12 -5.44 -7.90 -17.35
N THR A 13 -4.56 -8.86 -17.64
CA THR A 13 -4.76 -9.85 -18.69
C THR A 13 -5.99 -10.72 -18.38
N GLU A 14 -6.14 -11.21 -17.16
CA GLU A 14 -7.30 -12.02 -16.76
C GLU A 14 -8.59 -11.20 -16.77
N ARG A 15 -8.57 -9.95 -16.31
CA ARG A 15 -9.71 -9.03 -16.39
C ARG A 15 -10.16 -8.81 -17.84
N GLU A 16 -9.22 -8.51 -18.74
CA GLU A 16 -9.50 -8.25 -20.16
C GLU A 16 -9.97 -9.51 -20.90
N LYS A 17 -9.40 -10.69 -20.62
CA LYS A 17 -9.89 -11.98 -21.14
C LYS A 17 -11.35 -12.25 -20.79
N LYS A 18 -11.79 -11.82 -19.60
CA LYS A 18 -13.18 -11.92 -19.15
C LYS A 18 -14.09 -10.80 -19.66
N GLY A 19 -13.57 -9.84 -20.44
CA GLY A 19 -14.33 -8.70 -20.94
C GLY A 19 -14.83 -7.77 -19.84
N MET A 20 -14.18 -7.78 -18.68
CA MET A 20 -14.62 -7.02 -17.50
C MET A 20 -13.98 -5.62 -17.49
N SER A 21 -14.77 -4.57 -17.24
CA SER A 21 -14.22 -3.23 -17.01
C SER A 21 -13.66 -3.12 -15.58
N ARG A 22 -12.86 -2.09 -15.31
CA ARG A 22 -12.33 -1.86 -13.94
C ARG A 22 -13.45 -1.57 -12.95
N GLU A 23 -14.44 -0.79 -13.38
CA GLU A 23 -15.64 -0.46 -12.60
C GLU A 23 -16.43 -1.72 -12.23
N VAL A 24 -16.58 -2.66 -13.16
CA VAL A 24 -17.26 -3.93 -12.88
C VAL A 24 -16.48 -4.79 -11.89
N LEU A 25 -15.15 -4.79 -11.96
CA LEU A 25 -14.31 -5.53 -11.00
C LEU A 25 -14.45 -4.93 -9.60
N CYS A 26 -14.28 -3.61 -9.49
CA CYS A 26 -14.22 -2.84 -8.23
C CYS A 26 -15.57 -2.62 -7.54
N LEU A 27 -16.70 -2.81 -8.24
CA LEU A 27 -18.06 -2.60 -7.71
C LEU A 27 -18.25 -1.18 -7.11
N ASP A 28 -18.47 -1.09 -5.81
CA ASP A 28 -18.68 0.14 -5.04
C ASP A 28 -17.38 0.81 -4.57
N GLY A 29 -16.23 0.13 -4.75
CA GLY A 29 -14.92 0.64 -4.39
C GLY A 29 -14.57 0.48 -2.90
N ASP A 30 -15.35 -0.26 -2.13
CA ASP A 30 -15.12 -0.38 -0.68
C ASP A 30 -13.87 -1.25 -0.37
N GLU A 31 -13.64 -2.32 -1.12
CA GLU A 31 -12.43 -3.16 -0.98
C GLU A 31 -11.29 -2.72 -1.91
N LEU A 32 -11.63 -2.33 -3.14
CA LEU A 32 -10.66 -1.93 -4.15
C LEU A 32 -11.24 -0.83 -5.04
N THR A 33 -10.63 0.34 -5.04
CA THR A 33 -11.06 1.43 -5.94
C THR A 33 -10.56 1.22 -7.36
N VAL A 34 -11.22 1.85 -8.34
CA VAL A 34 -10.76 1.85 -9.75
C VAL A 34 -9.36 2.44 -9.88
N ARG A 35 -9.01 3.46 -9.08
CA ARG A 35 -7.67 4.06 -9.09
C ARG A 35 -6.62 3.12 -8.51
N GLN A 36 -6.94 2.43 -7.41
CA GLN A 36 -6.06 1.40 -6.85
C GLN A 36 -5.82 0.28 -7.87
N LEU A 37 -6.89 -0.24 -8.49
CA LEU A 37 -6.75 -1.26 -9.54
C LEU A 37 -5.91 -0.76 -10.73
N LEU A 38 -6.07 0.50 -11.15
CA LEU A 38 -5.27 1.08 -12.22
C LEU A 38 -3.77 1.10 -11.88
N ARG A 39 -3.42 1.58 -10.68
CA ARG A 39 -2.03 1.60 -10.19
C ARG A 39 -1.43 0.19 -10.14
N ILE A 40 -2.21 -0.77 -9.63
CA ILE A 40 -1.81 -2.18 -9.57
C ILE A 40 -1.55 -2.72 -10.98
N GLU A 41 -2.49 -2.56 -11.91
CA GLU A 41 -2.35 -3.07 -13.29
C GLU A 41 -1.21 -2.43 -14.08
N ASN A 42 -0.79 -1.21 -13.71
CA ASN A 42 0.37 -0.52 -14.27
C ASN A 42 1.69 -0.88 -13.58
N GLY A 43 1.67 -1.68 -12.51
CA GLY A 43 2.86 -2.01 -11.72
C GLY A 43 3.36 -0.87 -10.82
N GLU A 44 2.54 0.16 -10.60
CA GLU A 44 2.88 1.32 -9.76
C GLU A 44 2.73 1.00 -8.26
N SER A 45 1.78 0.11 -7.91
CA SER A 45 1.56 -0.33 -6.53
C SER A 45 1.38 -1.84 -6.41
N LEU A 46 1.74 -2.38 -5.24
CA LEU A 46 1.49 -3.78 -4.90
C LEU A 46 0.19 -3.86 -4.07
N PRO A 47 -0.75 -4.76 -4.40
CA PRO A 47 -1.93 -4.97 -3.57
C PRO A 47 -1.57 -5.65 -2.25
N SER A 48 -2.31 -5.33 -1.19
CA SER A 48 -2.33 -6.14 0.03
C SER A 48 -2.93 -7.53 -0.24
N LEU A 49 -2.69 -8.48 0.68
CA LEU A 49 -3.24 -9.83 0.57
C LEU A 49 -4.77 -9.81 0.47
N GLU A 50 -5.44 -9.01 1.30
CA GLU A 50 -6.91 -8.82 1.28
C GLU A 50 -7.40 -8.36 -0.10
N LYS A 51 -6.74 -7.37 -0.71
CA LYS A 51 -7.09 -6.87 -2.04
C LYS A 51 -6.82 -7.89 -3.12
N LEU A 52 -5.74 -8.66 -3.00
CA LEU A 52 -5.41 -9.68 -3.98
C LEU A 52 -6.41 -10.85 -3.92
N GLU A 53 -6.86 -11.25 -2.72
CA GLU A 53 -7.95 -12.21 -2.53
C GLU A 53 -9.26 -11.70 -3.14
N TYR A 54 -9.61 -10.43 -2.90
CA TYR A 54 -10.76 -9.79 -3.53
C TYR A 54 -10.69 -9.86 -5.06
N ILE A 55 -9.56 -9.48 -5.66
CA ILE A 55 -9.35 -9.53 -7.11
C ILE A 55 -9.49 -10.97 -7.63
N ALA A 56 -8.87 -11.95 -6.95
CA ALA A 56 -8.97 -13.36 -7.32
C ALA A 56 -10.43 -13.86 -7.32
N GLN A 57 -11.19 -13.52 -6.27
CA GLN A 57 -12.60 -13.85 -6.16
C GLN A 57 -13.43 -13.21 -7.29
N ARG A 58 -13.21 -11.92 -7.58
CA ARG A 58 -13.93 -11.20 -8.65
C ARG A 58 -13.62 -11.75 -10.04
N LEU A 59 -12.39 -12.18 -10.26
CA LEU A 59 -11.95 -12.81 -11.51
C LEU A 59 -12.23 -14.32 -11.55
N GLU A 60 -12.86 -14.90 -10.53
CA GLU A 60 -13.11 -16.35 -10.38
C GLU A 60 -11.86 -17.20 -10.69
N THR A 61 -10.72 -16.75 -10.17
CA THR A 61 -9.43 -17.42 -10.28
C THR A 61 -8.86 -17.70 -8.90
N SER A 62 -7.78 -18.47 -8.82
CA SER A 62 -7.10 -18.70 -7.55
C SER A 62 -6.06 -17.62 -7.28
N LEU A 63 -5.80 -17.36 -5.99
CA LEU A 63 -4.70 -16.50 -5.56
C LEU A 63 -3.36 -16.96 -6.16
N SER A 64 -3.12 -18.28 -6.15
CA SER A 64 -1.94 -18.91 -6.72
C SER A 64 -1.78 -18.66 -8.22
N ASN A 65 -2.86 -18.48 -8.99
CA ASN A 65 -2.76 -18.13 -10.40
C ASN A 65 -2.30 -16.69 -10.61
N LEU A 66 -2.72 -15.76 -9.74
CA LEU A 66 -2.33 -14.36 -9.82
C LEU A 66 -0.88 -14.13 -9.34
N LEU A 67 -0.43 -14.91 -8.35
CA LEU A 67 0.95 -14.85 -7.85
C LEU A 67 1.91 -15.68 -8.71
N ALA A 68 1.47 -16.85 -9.18
CA ALA A 68 2.32 -17.86 -9.82
C ALA A 68 3.58 -18.19 -9.00
N GLU A 69 4.75 -17.67 -9.41
CA GLU A 69 6.04 -17.86 -8.74
C GLU A 69 6.46 -16.64 -7.90
N ASP A 70 5.69 -15.55 -7.95
CA ASP A 70 5.98 -14.34 -7.21
C ASP A 70 5.66 -14.52 -5.72
N ASN A 71 6.61 -14.12 -4.86
CA ASN A 71 6.41 -14.10 -3.42
C ASN A 71 6.15 -12.67 -2.92
N ILE A 72 4.96 -12.46 -2.35
CA ILE A 72 4.54 -11.20 -1.73
C ILE A 72 4.68 -11.21 -0.19
N ASP A 73 5.28 -12.27 0.38
CA ASP A 73 5.48 -12.37 1.82
C ASP A 73 6.41 -11.27 2.30
N ILE A 74 5.92 -10.52 3.28
CA ILE A 74 6.66 -9.46 3.93
C ILE A 74 7.45 -10.10 5.09
N PRO A 75 8.79 -9.94 5.16
CA PRO A 75 9.60 -10.55 6.22
C PRO A 75 9.20 -10.07 7.63
N ASP A 76 9.30 -10.95 8.61
CA ASP A 76 9.05 -10.61 10.03
C ASP A 76 9.89 -9.41 10.50
N GLU A 77 11.12 -9.28 10.00
CA GLU A 77 12.02 -8.15 10.28
C GLU A 77 11.37 -6.80 9.93
N TYR A 78 10.59 -6.71 8.84
CA TYR A 78 9.86 -5.49 8.51
C TYR A 78 8.85 -5.13 9.61
N TYR A 79 8.08 -6.11 10.08
CA TYR A 79 7.10 -5.87 11.14
C TYR A 79 7.74 -5.50 12.48
N GLU A 80 8.92 -6.06 12.78
CA GLU A 80 9.72 -5.64 13.94
C GLU A 80 10.17 -4.18 13.81
N LEU A 81 10.68 -3.78 12.64
CA LEU A 81 11.10 -2.41 12.35
C LEU A 81 9.93 -1.43 12.39
N LYS A 82 8.78 -1.78 11.79
CA LYS A 82 7.54 -1.00 11.85
C LYS A 82 7.09 -0.82 13.29
N ASN A 83 7.08 -1.88 14.09
CA ASN A 83 6.74 -1.81 15.51
C ASN A 83 7.68 -0.89 16.29
N ARG A 84 8.99 -0.98 16.02
CA ARG A 84 10.00 -0.10 16.62
C ARG A 84 9.77 1.35 16.19
N LEU A 85 9.53 1.60 14.91
CA LEU A 85 9.26 2.93 14.34
C LEU A 85 8.06 3.59 15.03
N ILE A 86 6.92 2.89 15.10
CA ILE A 86 5.69 3.41 15.71
C ILE A 86 5.92 3.74 17.19
N LYS A 87 6.58 2.83 17.93
CA LYS A 87 6.80 2.97 19.37
C LYS A 87 7.95 3.92 19.73
N PHE A 88 8.78 4.33 18.78
CA PHE A 88 9.92 5.21 19.03
C PHE A 88 9.43 6.63 19.38
N PRO A 89 9.64 7.10 20.62
CA PRO A 89 9.11 8.38 21.04
C PRO A 89 10.08 9.51 20.69
N THR A 90 9.58 10.57 20.05
CA THR A 90 10.42 11.72 19.66
C THR A 90 10.37 12.86 20.67
N TYR A 91 9.21 13.09 21.31
CA TYR A 91 8.98 14.19 22.27
C TYR A 91 9.38 15.59 21.74
N GLY A 92 9.36 15.79 20.41
CA GLY A 92 9.80 17.03 19.78
C GLY A 92 11.32 17.26 19.78
N ASP A 93 12.12 16.29 20.23
CA ASP A 93 13.58 16.37 20.19
C ASP A 93 14.09 16.16 18.76
N GLU A 94 14.81 17.16 18.22
CA GLU A 94 15.27 17.16 16.83
C GLU A 94 16.14 15.94 16.49
N LYS A 95 17.04 15.52 17.38
CA LYS A 95 17.91 14.35 17.15
C LYS A 95 17.10 13.07 17.08
N ARG A 96 16.07 12.93 17.92
CA ARG A 96 15.16 11.77 17.87
C ARG A 96 14.28 11.78 16.63
N ILE A 97 13.84 12.95 16.16
CA ILE A 97 13.11 13.09 14.90
C ILE A 97 14.01 12.63 13.75
N GLU A 98 15.27 13.08 13.70
CA GLU A 98 16.23 12.63 12.69
C GLU A 98 16.50 11.13 12.74
N GLN A 99 16.66 10.55 13.93
CA GLN A 99 16.77 9.10 14.10
C GLN A 99 15.54 8.36 13.57
N LYS A 100 14.34 8.91 13.78
CA LYS A 100 13.10 8.31 13.31
C LYS A 100 12.96 8.42 11.79
N LEU A 101 13.38 9.53 11.18
CA LEU A 101 13.44 9.70 9.72
C LEU A 101 14.44 8.73 9.08
N GLN A 102 15.64 8.57 9.68
CA GLN A 102 16.62 7.60 9.20
C GLN A 102 16.07 6.17 9.24
N MET A 103 15.32 5.81 10.29
CA MET A 103 14.68 4.50 10.36
C MET A 103 13.66 4.27 9.22
N ILE A 104 12.99 5.32 8.74
CA ILE A 104 12.04 5.23 7.62
C ILE A 104 12.80 5.02 6.30
N GLU A 105 13.86 5.80 6.08
CA GLU A 105 14.75 5.64 4.92
C GLU A 105 15.32 4.22 4.85
N ASP A 106 15.82 3.70 5.97
CA ASP A 106 16.35 2.33 6.06
C ASP A 106 15.28 1.26 5.76
N ILE A 107 13.99 1.55 6.03
CA ILE A 107 12.88 0.65 5.68
C ILE A 107 12.60 0.73 4.19
N TYR A 108 12.55 1.94 3.61
CA TYR A 108 12.32 2.12 2.18
C TYR A 108 13.40 1.42 1.34
N ASP A 109 14.67 1.62 1.66
CA ASP A 109 15.79 1.04 0.93
C ASP A 109 15.75 -0.49 0.88
N ARG A 110 15.22 -1.12 1.95
CA ARG A 110 15.20 -2.58 2.09
C ARG A 110 13.91 -3.23 1.61
N TYR A 111 12.76 -2.58 1.81
CA TYR A 111 11.46 -3.25 1.69
C TYR A 111 10.54 -2.62 0.63
N PHE A 112 10.85 -1.45 0.06
CA PHE A 112 9.98 -0.78 -0.93
C PHE A 112 9.45 -1.67 -2.08
N PRO A 113 10.24 -2.61 -2.66
CA PRO A 113 9.77 -3.46 -3.75
C PRO A 113 8.63 -4.40 -3.36
N ILE A 114 8.53 -4.77 -2.08
CA ILE A 114 7.61 -5.81 -1.59
C ILE A 114 6.50 -5.27 -0.68
N LEU A 115 6.54 -3.98 -0.33
CA LEU A 115 5.49 -3.39 0.50
C LEU A 115 4.24 -3.07 -0.32
N PRO A 116 3.04 -3.41 0.21
CA PRO A 116 1.78 -3.01 -0.37
C PRO A 116 1.52 -1.51 -0.17
N GLU A 117 0.59 -0.97 -0.96
CA GLU A 117 0.26 0.46 -0.99
C GLU A 117 -0.06 1.03 0.40
N GLU A 118 -0.78 0.29 1.23
CA GLU A 118 -1.20 0.71 2.57
C GLU A 118 -0.03 0.80 3.57
N GLU A 119 0.95 -0.08 3.42
CA GLU A 119 2.17 -0.07 4.25
C GLU A 119 3.06 1.13 3.86
N LEU A 120 3.20 1.39 2.56
CA LEU A 120 3.89 2.59 2.06
C LEU A 120 3.21 3.88 2.55
N LEU A 121 1.88 3.96 2.47
CA LEU A 121 1.12 5.09 3.01
C LEU A 121 1.39 5.31 4.51
N THR A 122 1.48 4.23 5.28
CA THR A 122 1.76 4.34 6.72
C THR A 122 3.12 5.00 6.96
N LEU A 123 4.14 4.60 6.19
CA LEU A 123 5.47 5.19 6.27
C LEU A 123 5.46 6.67 5.85
N ASP A 124 4.80 7.00 4.73
CA ASP A 124 4.65 8.37 4.24
C ASP A 124 3.96 9.28 5.24
N ILE A 125 2.89 8.82 5.90
CA ILE A 125 2.21 9.59 6.95
C ILE A 125 3.16 9.87 8.11
N ILE A 126 3.88 8.85 8.59
CA ILE A 126 4.82 9.03 9.71
C ILE A 126 5.94 10.00 9.32
N GLU A 127 6.53 9.83 8.14
CA GLU A 127 7.58 10.70 7.62
C GLU A 127 7.12 12.15 7.55
N ASN A 128 5.95 12.40 6.95
CA ASN A 128 5.43 13.74 6.83
C ASN A 128 5.07 14.38 8.18
N ILE A 129 4.55 13.61 9.15
CA ILE A 129 4.35 14.12 10.52
C ILE A 129 5.69 14.51 11.14
N MET A 130 6.75 13.72 10.93
CA MET A 130 8.09 14.03 11.43
C MET A 130 8.68 15.28 10.74
N ASN A 131 8.54 15.38 9.42
CA ASN A 131 8.98 16.53 8.65
C ASN A 131 8.20 17.79 9.01
N PHE A 132 6.89 17.69 9.29
CA PHE A 132 6.09 18.81 9.79
C PHE A 132 6.54 19.26 11.18
N ALA A 133 6.85 18.31 12.07
CA ALA A 133 7.42 18.64 13.38
C ALA A 133 8.80 19.33 13.26
N LYS A 134 9.53 19.09 12.17
CA LYS A 134 10.81 19.74 11.84
C LYS A 134 10.64 21.08 11.11
N HIS A 135 9.59 21.22 10.31
CA HIS A 135 9.32 22.36 9.43
C HIS A 135 7.81 22.64 9.38
N GLU A 136 7.36 23.85 9.73
CA GLU A 136 5.94 24.25 9.78
C GLU A 136 5.12 24.08 8.47
N LYS A 137 5.69 23.53 7.38
CA LYS A 137 5.03 23.32 6.08
C LYS A 137 5.57 22.08 5.36
N GLY A 138 4.90 20.93 5.51
CA GLY A 138 5.09 19.73 4.68
C GLY A 138 4.12 19.69 3.48
N PRO A 139 4.36 18.81 2.48
CA PRO A 139 3.48 18.65 1.32
C PRO A 139 2.09 18.08 1.71
N LYS A 140 1.06 18.40 0.92
CA LYS A 140 -0.33 17.98 1.17
C LYS A 140 -0.56 16.52 0.74
N ILE A 141 -0.38 15.61 1.69
CA ILE A 141 -0.65 14.16 1.58
C ILE A 141 -2.10 13.87 1.17
N GLU A 142 -3.00 14.81 1.50
CA GLU A 142 -4.44 14.76 1.23
C GLU A 142 -4.75 14.48 -0.24
N GLU A 143 -3.97 15.00 -1.19
CA GLU A 143 -4.24 14.82 -2.62
C GLU A 143 -3.85 13.43 -3.14
N ILE A 144 -2.88 12.75 -2.51
CA ILE A 144 -2.34 11.47 -3.00
C ILE A 144 -3.13 10.28 -2.44
N PHE A 145 -3.60 10.41 -1.19
CA PHE A 145 -4.13 9.28 -0.43
C PHE A 145 -5.57 9.47 0.06
N GLU A 146 -6.31 10.44 -0.49
CA GLU A 146 -7.73 10.71 -0.18
C GLU A 146 -8.57 9.42 -0.18
N ASP A 147 -8.37 8.56 -1.17
CA ASP A 147 -9.11 7.31 -1.33
C ASP A 147 -8.95 6.36 -0.12
N VAL A 148 -7.75 6.30 0.47
CA VAL A 148 -7.50 5.43 1.64
C VAL A 148 -8.15 6.03 2.89
N PHE A 149 -8.17 7.35 3.01
CA PHE A 149 -8.89 8.02 4.09
C PHE A 149 -10.40 7.78 4.00
N ASP A 150 -10.97 7.87 2.81
CA ASP A 150 -12.40 7.61 2.58
C ASP A 150 -12.79 6.16 2.92
N GLN A 151 -12.00 5.19 2.48
CA GLN A 151 -12.19 3.78 2.82
C GLN A 151 -12.11 3.54 4.34
N ALA A 152 -11.13 4.14 5.01
CA ALA A 152 -10.98 4.04 6.46
C ALA A 152 -12.17 4.65 7.23
N GLN A 153 -12.77 5.72 6.73
CA GLN A 153 -13.97 6.32 7.32
C GLN A 153 -15.19 5.42 7.17
N LYS A 154 -15.40 4.82 5.99
CA LYS A 154 -16.52 3.90 5.74
C LYS A 154 -16.45 2.65 6.62
N ARG A 155 -15.26 2.08 6.84
CA ARG A 155 -15.05 0.90 7.71
C ARG A 155 -15.47 1.13 9.17
N LYS A 156 -15.47 2.37 9.68
CA LYS A 156 -15.94 2.70 11.05
C LYS A 156 -17.45 2.69 11.24
N ILE A 157 -18.24 2.64 10.17
CA ILE A 157 -19.72 2.72 10.24
C ILE A 157 -20.36 1.33 10.36
N LEU A 158 -19.58 0.26 10.23
CA LEU A 158 -20.04 -1.14 10.24
C LEU A 158 -19.78 -1.91 11.56
N VAL A 159 -19.52 -1.22 12.68
CA VAL A 159 -19.37 -1.84 14.01
C VAL A 159 -20.53 -1.47 14.93
#